data_AF-A0A194XN97-F1
#
_entry.id   AF-A0A194XN97-F1
#
_cell.length_a   1.000
_cell.length_b   1.000
_cell.length_c   1.000
_cell.angle_alpha   90.00
_cell.angle_beta   90.00
_cell.angle_gamma   90.00
#
_symmetry.space_group_name_H-M   'P 1'
#
loop_
_entity.id
_entity.type
_entity.pdbx_description
1 polymer ?
#
loop_
_entity_poly.entity_id
_entity_poly.type
_entity_poly.pdbx_seq_one_letter_code
_entity_poly.pdbx_strand_id
1 'polypeptide(L)'
;MSTDKNSTESLASDVNFLSCLLTHPQISDLSSHPPVDCITLCVSSVLYQATTLFEILQSHPRLTKSLVLCGGIGHSTPLIYQAVSRHPKYRTITSEIQGLPEARVLERILNEFFDIEKITSQGCRILIEDQSTNCGANASKTRELLEKNGIETPKSMIVVQDPTMALRTVASFQKVYEGVEMDIRSAPIFVPVTRVGQEGQVEWDTSDVGITIEGLWEKERFYDLIMGEVPRLRDDTEGYGPKGKGFIVHVDIPGEVEDAWQRLVKTSNGQATLSPDLLSKRFVDMVATTSHYLPQSTTPLCPQHITHIIITWKYLFEYVVVKLPVYDP
;
A
#
# COMPACT_ATOMS: atom_id res chain seq x y z
N MET A 1 28.37 -20.67 -9.05
CA MET A 1 27.93 -20.31 -10.42
C MET A 1 26.61 -20.98 -10.82
N SER A 2 26.48 -22.31 -10.92
CA SER A 2 25.17 -22.94 -11.24
C SER A 2 24.17 -22.93 -10.08
N THR A 3 24.63 -22.97 -8.83
CA THR A 3 23.78 -22.95 -7.63
C THR A 3 23.21 -21.57 -7.33
N ASP A 4 23.99 -20.51 -7.56
CA ASP A 4 23.58 -19.12 -7.28
C ASP A 4 22.51 -18.65 -8.27
N LYS A 5 22.64 -19.02 -9.56
CA LYS A 5 21.66 -18.66 -10.59
C LYS A 5 20.28 -19.27 -10.32
N ASN A 6 20.22 -20.54 -9.93
CA ASN A 6 18.97 -21.20 -9.54
C ASN A 6 18.35 -20.56 -8.29
N SER A 7 19.16 -20.05 -7.36
CA SER A 7 18.66 -19.36 -6.17
C SER A 7 18.06 -17.98 -6.48
N THR A 8 18.67 -17.22 -7.39
CA THR A 8 18.12 -15.92 -7.83
C THR A 8 16.86 -16.09 -8.67
N GLU A 9 16.80 -17.10 -9.54
CA GLU A 9 15.59 -17.42 -10.32
C GLU A 9 14.43 -17.80 -9.38
N SER A 10 14.70 -18.60 -8.35
CA SER A 10 13.70 -18.91 -7.32
C SER A 10 13.25 -17.66 -6.56
N LEU A 11 14.17 -16.75 -6.23
CA LEU A 11 13.84 -15.50 -5.54
C LEU A 11 12.92 -14.61 -6.37
N ALA A 12 13.25 -14.38 -7.65
CA ALA A 12 12.42 -13.60 -8.55
C ALA A 12 11.03 -14.23 -8.73
N SER A 13 10.96 -15.57 -8.86
CA SER A 13 9.69 -16.29 -8.94
C SER A 13 8.84 -16.13 -7.68
N ASP A 14 9.44 -16.26 -6.49
CA ASP A 14 8.73 -16.11 -5.22
C ASP A 14 8.16 -14.69 -5.05
N VAL A 15 8.95 -13.68 -5.40
CA VAL A 15 8.51 -12.27 -5.42
C VAL A 15 7.33 -12.07 -6.37
N ASN A 16 7.42 -12.64 -7.57
CA ASN A 16 6.37 -12.50 -8.58
C ASN A 16 5.07 -13.22 -8.17
N PHE A 17 5.14 -14.36 -7.46
CA PHE A 17 3.96 -15.01 -6.90
C PHE A 17 3.23 -14.11 -5.89
N LEU A 18 3.96 -13.54 -4.94
CA LEU A 18 3.39 -12.61 -3.97
C LEU A 18 2.83 -11.37 -4.68
N SER A 19 3.60 -10.78 -5.59
CA SER A 19 3.20 -9.57 -6.30
C SER A 19 1.92 -9.79 -7.13
N CYS A 20 1.82 -10.91 -7.85
CA CYS A 20 0.63 -11.24 -8.64
C CYS A 20 -0.61 -11.41 -7.77
N LEU A 21 -0.51 -12.13 -6.63
CA LEU A 21 -1.62 -12.27 -5.69
C LEU A 21 -2.07 -10.90 -5.16
N LEU A 22 -1.14 -10.11 -4.64
CA LEU A 22 -1.42 -8.83 -3.99
C LEU A 22 -2.00 -7.80 -4.93
N THR A 23 -1.53 -7.81 -6.19
CA THR A 23 -2.00 -6.91 -7.24
C THR A 23 -3.46 -7.16 -7.61
N HIS A 24 -3.93 -8.40 -7.43
CA HIS A 24 -5.31 -8.80 -7.67
C HIS A 24 -5.86 -8.30 -9.03
N PRO A 25 -5.25 -8.68 -10.17
CA PRO A 25 -5.53 -8.07 -11.48
C PRO A 25 -6.85 -8.56 -12.10
N GLN A 26 -7.99 -8.26 -11.48
CA GLN A 26 -9.32 -8.66 -11.96
C GLN A 26 -9.75 -7.91 -13.23
N ILE A 27 -9.23 -6.70 -13.41
CA ILE A 27 -9.39 -5.88 -14.63
C ILE A 27 -8.01 -5.57 -15.18
N SER A 28 -7.67 -6.19 -16.32
CA SER A 28 -6.37 -6.05 -16.98
C SER A 28 -6.27 -4.82 -17.87
N ASP A 29 -7.38 -4.37 -18.46
CA ASP A 29 -7.43 -3.18 -19.30
C ASP A 29 -8.64 -2.33 -18.93
N LEU A 30 -8.37 -1.25 -18.18
CA LEU A 30 -9.38 -0.30 -17.77
C LEU A 30 -9.83 0.62 -18.92
N SER A 31 -9.02 0.77 -19.98
CA SER A 31 -9.31 1.68 -21.09
C SER A 31 -10.45 1.18 -22.00
N SER A 32 -10.65 -0.14 -22.07
CA SER A 32 -11.72 -0.79 -22.82
C SER A 32 -12.85 -1.34 -21.94
N HIS A 33 -12.77 -1.14 -20.62
CA HIS A 33 -13.77 -1.64 -19.67
C HIS A 33 -15.13 -0.92 -19.87
N PRO A 34 -16.27 -1.62 -19.76
CA PRO A 34 -17.58 -0.97 -19.78
C PRO A 34 -17.74 0.03 -18.62
N PRO A 35 -18.66 1.02 -18.74
CA PRO A 35 -18.92 1.97 -17.67
C PRO A 35 -19.27 1.32 -16.32
N VAL A 36 -18.75 1.91 -15.24
CA VAL A 36 -19.04 1.55 -13.85
C VAL A 36 -19.66 2.71 -13.09
N ASP A 37 -20.27 2.45 -11.93
CA ASP A 37 -20.88 3.51 -11.13
C ASP A 37 -19.83 4.36 -10.41
N CYS A 38 -18.79 3.73 -9.87
CA CYS A 38 -17.74 4.41 -9.12
C CYS A 38 -16.34 3.85 -9.43
N ILE A 39 -15.37 4.75 -9.54
CA ILE A 39 -13.94 4.40 -9.46
C ILE A 39 -13.38 5.09 -8.22
N THR A 40 -12.74 4.31 -7.35
CA THR A 40 -12.00 4.85 -6.20
C THR A 40 -10.50 4.65 -6.41
N LEU A 41 -9.77 5.75 -6.49
CA LEU A 41 -8.32 5.76 -6.50
C LEU A 41 -7.81 5.99 -5.07
N CYS A 42 -7.35 4.93 -4.42
CA CYS A 42 -6.59 5.05 -3.19
C CYS A 42 -5.18 5.52 -3.52
N VAL A 43 -4.76 6.62 -2.90
CA VAL A 43 -3.52 7.30 -3.27
C VAL A 43 -2.29 6.45 -2.92
N SER A 44 -1.33 6.41 -3.84
CA SER A 44 -0.03 5.79 -3.65
C SER A 44 1.09 6.72 -4.13
N SER A 45 2.32 6.46 -3.71
CA SER A 45 3.50 7.18 -4.22
C SER A 45 3.90 6.73 -5.64
N VAL A 46 3.28 5.68 -6.18
CA VAL A 46 3.48 5.23 -7.57
C VAL A 46 2.53 6.02 -8.47
N LEU A 47 2.97 7.22 -8.85
CA LEU A 47 2.15 8.19 -9.56
C LEU A 47 1.66 7.71 -10.94
N TYR A 48 2.31 6.69 -11.51
CA TYR A 48 1.90 6.10 -12.79
C TYR A 48 0.42 5.69 -12.80
N GLN A 49 -0.09 5.09 -11.72
CA GLN A 49 -1.48 4.64 -11.67
C GLN A 49 -2.47 5.80 -11.76
N ALA A 50 -2.20 6.89 -11.03
CA ALA A 50 -3.01 8.10 -11.07
C ALA A 50 -2.95 8.74 -12.46
N THR A 51 -1.74 8.86 -13.03
CA THR A 51 -1.51 9.39 -14.38
C THR A 51 -2.33 8.63 -15.42
N THR A 52 -2.17 7.31 -15.47
CA THR A 52 -2.85 6.46 -16.44
C THR A 52 -4.37 6.48 -16.25
N LEU A 53 -4.86 6.44 -15.01
CA LEU A 53 -6.31 6.55 -14.76
C LEU A 53 -6.87 7.87 -15.29
N PHE A 54 -6.19 9.00 -15.06
CA PHE A 54 -6.64 10.31 -15.53
C PHE A 54 -6.61 10.42 -17.06
N GLU A 55 -5.60 9.86 -17.73
CA GLU A 55 -5.53 9.77 -19.20
C GLU A 55 -6.67 8.92 -19.78
N ILE A 56 -6.97 7.78 -19.14
CA ILE A 56 -8.10 6.92 -19.50
C ILE A 56 -9.40 7.69 -19.36
N LEU A 57 -9.62 8.39 -18.24
CA LEU A 57 -10.85 9.14 -18.01
C LEU A 57 -11.02 10.32 -18.98
N GLN A 58 -9.93 10.97 -19.42
CA GLN A 58 -9.98 11.98 -20.47
C GLN A 58 -10.41 11.38 -21.82
N SER A 59 -9.95 10.17 -22.13
CA SER A 59 -10.22 9.48 -23.40
C SER A 59 -11.55 8.73 -23.39
N HIS A 60 -12.03 8.34 -22.21
CA HIS A 60 -13.26 7.60 -21.98
C HIS A 60 -14.10 8.25 -20.86
N PRO A 61 -14.64 9.46 -21.07
CA PRO A 61 -15.31 10.24 -20.02
C PRO A 61 -16.64 9.63 -19.52
N ARG A 62 -17.15 8.59 -20.20
CA ARG A 62 -18.31 7.80 -19.76
C ARG A 62 -17.93 6.62 -18.87
N LEU A 63 -16.65 6.37 -18.61
CA LEU A 63 -16.18 5.19 -17.87
C LEU A 63 -16.76 5.11 -16.46
N THR A 64 -16.95 6.24 -15.78
CA THR A 64 -17.50 6.28 -14.43
C THR A 64 -18.44 7.45 -14.20
N LYS A 65 -19.45 7.26 -13.36
CA LYS A 65 -20.31 8.35 -12.88
C LYS A 65 -19.66 9.13 -11.75
N SER A 66 -18.76 8.50 -10.99
CA SER A 66 -18.06 9.15 -9.88
C SER A 66 -16.62 8.66 -9.76
N LEU A 67 -15.69 9.59 -9.61
CA LEU A 67 -14.30 9.34 -9.26
C LEU A 67 -14.08 9.79 -7.82
N VAL A 68 -13.62 8.90 -6.96
CA VAL A 68 -13.18 9.24 -5.61
C VAL A 68 -11.65 9.19 -5.56
N LEU A 69 -11.03 10.28 -5.14
CA LEU A 69 -9.61 10.29 -4.73
C LEU A 69 -9.58 10.11 -3.21
N CYS A 70 -8.93 9.04 -2.73
CA CYS A 70 -9.01 8.62 -1.34
C CYS A 70 -7.62 8.51 -0.69
N GLY A 71 -7.43 9.26 0.40
CA GLY A 71 -6.19 9.29 1.17
C GLY A 71 -6.07 10.57 2.02
N GLY A 72 -6.06 10.42 3.34
CA GLY A 72 -5.78 11.52 4.26
C GLY A 72 -4.29 11.71 4.53
N ILE A 73 -3.91 11.85 5.80
CA ILE A 73 -2.51 11.94 6.24
C ILE A 73 -2.15 10.67 7.01
N GLY A 74 -1.09 10.00 6.57
CA GLY A 74 -0.60 8.75 7.15
C GLY A 74 0.87 8.47 6.83
N HIS A 75 1.30 7.23 7.05
CA HIS A 75 2.70 6.82 6.87
C HIS A 75 3.23 6.98 5.44
N SER A 76 2.36 6.96 4.44
CA SER A 76 2.72 7.07 3.02
C SER A 76 2.79 8.52 2.53
N THR A 77 2.33 9.49 3.33
CA THR A 77 2.19 10.89 2.90
C THR A 77 3.54 11.53 2.53
N PRO A 78 4.63 11.32 3.30
CA PRO A 78 5.96 11.80 2.88
C PRO A 78 6.44 11.17 1.57
N LEU A 79 6.03 9.92 1.27
CA LEU A 79 6.45 9.20 0.07
C LEU A 79 5.85 9.82 -1.19
N ILE A 80 4.57 10.22 -1.16
CA ILE A 80 3.98 10.90 -2.31
C ILE A 80 4.59 12.29 -2.53
N TYR A 81 4.94 13.03 -1.46
CA TYR A 81 5.64 14.31 -1.62
C TYR A 81 6.98 14.14 -2.32
N GLN A 82 7.75 13.11 -1.91
CA GLN A 82 9.03 12.77 -2.55
C GLN A 82 8.83 12.34 -4.00
N ALA A 83 7.84 11.49 -4.28
CA ALA A 83 7.51 11.06 -5.64
C ALA A 83 7.20 12.26 -6.55
N VAL A 84 6.37 13.19 -6.08
CA VAL A 84 6.06 14.42 -6.84
C VAL A 84 7.32 15.25 -7.08
N SER A 85 8.16 15.44 -6.06
CA SER A 85 9.41 16.22 -6.18
C SER A 85 10.39 15.67 -7.23
N ARG A 86 10.40 14.34 -7.41
CA ARG A 86 11.28 13.63 -8.34
C ARG A 86 10.64 13.48 -9.73
N HIS A 87 9.32 13.61 -9.83
CA HIS A 87 8.60 13.39 -11.06
C HIS A 87 8.89 14.49 -12.10
N PRO A 88 9.29 14.16 -13.34
CA PRO A 88 9.73 15.14 -14.33
C PRO A 88 8.66 16.18 -14.67
N LYS A 89 7.38 15.76 -14.70
CA LYS A 89 6.22 16.63 -14.98
C LYS A 89 5.67 17.31 -13.74
N TYR A 90 5.61 16.63 -12.59
CA TYR A 90 4.85 17.08 -11.42
C TYR A 90 5.67 17.85 -10.39
N ARG A 91 7.01 17.82 -10.49
CA ARG A 91 7.89 18.53 -9.56
C ARG A 91 7.63 20.03 -9.43
N THR A 92 6.93 20.66 -10.38
CA THR A 92 6.61 22.09 -10.34
C THR A 92 5.65 22.46 -9.19
N ILE A 93 4.80 21.52 -8.73
CA ILE A 93 3.86 21.77 -7.62
C ILE A 93 4.41 21.36 -6.24
N THR A 94 5.69 20.97 -6.14
CA THR A 94 6.28 20.40 -4.92
C THR A 94 6.09 21.25 -3.67
N SER A 95 6.24 22.58 -3.79
CA SER A 95 6.08 23.51 -2.66
C SER A 95 4.63 23.65 -2.21
N GLU A 96 3.67 23.41 -3.11
CA GLU A 96 2.25 23.66 -2.88
C GLU A 96 1.55 22.47 -2.20
N ILE A 97 2.14 21.27 -2.30
CA ILE A 97 1.56 20.04 -1.79
C ILE A 97 1.97 19.70 -0.35
N GLN A 98 2.91 20.43 0.23
CA GLN A 98 3.43 20.12 1.56
C GLN A 98 2.35 20.30 2.63
N GLY A 99 2.18 19.28 3.47
CA GLY A 99 1.16 19.26 4.53
C GLY A 99 -0.25 18.94 4.03
N LEU A 100 -0.46 18.74 2.73
CA LEU A 100 -1.74 18.33 2.19
C LEU A 100 -1.99 16.83 2.38
N PRO A 101 -3.23 16.42 2.67
CA PRO A 101 -3.65 15.03 2.53
C PRO A 101 -3.32 14.44 1.16
N GLU A 102 -3.04 13.14 1.11
CA GLU A 102 -2.64 12.42 -0.10
C GLU A 102 -3.63 12.62 -1.27
N ALA A 103 -4.93 12.57 -1.01
CA ALA A 103 -5.98 12.82 -2.01
C ALA A 103 -5.96 14.26 -2.53
N ARG A 104 -5.59 15.24 -1.70
CA ARG A 104 -5.43 16.65 -2.11
C ARG A 104 -4.17 16.86 -2.95
N VAL A 105 -3.13 16.06 -2.74
CA VAL A 105 -1.97 16.02 -3.65
C VAL A 105 -2.41 15.55 -5.04
N LEU A 106 -3.16 14.46 -5.14
CA LEU A 106 -3.67 13.99 -6.43
C LEU A 106 -4.68 14.96 -7.06
N GLU A 107 -5.55 15.59 -6.27
CA GLU A 107 -6.43 16.66 -6.75
C GLU A 107 -5.61 17.78 -7.40
N ARG A 108 -4.50 18.19 -6.79
CA ARG A 108 -3.65 19.21 -7.40
C ARG A 108 -3.00 18.74 -8.69
N ILE A 109 -2.54 17.49 -8.73
CA ILE A 109 -2.00 16.89 -9.96
C ILE A 109 -3.07 16.88 -11.07
N LEU A 110 -4.28 16.46 -10.74
CA LEU A 110 -5.43 16.41 -11.64
C LEU A 110 -5.76 17.81 -12.19
N ASN A 111 -5.86 18.81 -11.32
CA ASN A 111 -6.18 20.19 -11.70
C ASN A 111 -5.11 20.86 -12.58
N GLU A 112 -3.83 20.58 -12.34
CA GLU A 112 -2.73 21.27 -13.03
C GLU A 112 -2.38 20.63 -14.38
N PHE A 113 -2.46 19.29 -14.47
CA PHE A 113 -1.80 18.55 -15.54
C PHE A 113 -2.73 17.77 -16.47
N PHE A 114 -4.04 17.80 -16.20
CA PHE A 114 -5.06 17.02 -16.90
C PHE A 114 -6.28 17.88 -17.22
N ASP A 115 -7.06 17.43 -18.20
CA ASP A 115 -8.25 18.12 -18.69
C ASP A 115 -9.49 17.65 -17.92
N ILE A 116 -9.80 18.35 -16.84
CA ILE A 116 -10.95 18.04 -15.98
C ILE A 116 -12.27 18.26 -16.71
N GLU A 117 -12.34 19.24 -17.62
CA GLU A 117 -13.54 19.45 -18.41
C GLU A 117 -13.85 18.23 -19.27
N LYS A 118 -12.84 17.59 -19.87
CA LYS A 118 -13.03 16.31 -20.57
C LYS A 118 -13.50 15.21 -19.63
N ILE A 119 -12.83 15.01 -18.50
CA ILE A 119 -13.19 13.96 -17.52
C ILE A 119 -14.65 14.13 -17.05
N THR A 120 -15.07 15.36 -16.81
CA THR A 120 -16.40 15.70 -16.28
C THR A 120 -17.46 15.95 -17.36
N SER A 121 -17.07 15.97 -18.65
CA SER A 121 -17.94 16.33 -19.78
C SER A 121 -19.20 15.47 -19.93
N GLN A 122 -19.22 14.28 -19.32
CA GLN A 122 -20.33 13.34 -19.34
C GLN A 122 -20.98 13.15 -17.96
N GLY A 123 -20.73 14.07 -17.03
CA GLY A 123 -21.35 14.09 -15.71
C GLY A 123 -20.59 13.31 -14.62
N CYS A 124 -19.34 12.91 -14.87
CA CYS A 124 -18.49 12.33 -13.83
C CYS A 124 -18.31 13.31 -12.68
N ARG A 125 -18.68 12.91 -11.46
CA ARG A 125 -18.45 13.69 -10.24
C ARG A 125 -17.12 13.30 -9.61
N ILE A 126 -16.21 14.26 -9.44
CA ILE A 126 -14.93 14.04 -8.75
C ILE A 126 -15.11 14.41 -7.28
N LEU A 127 -14.80 13.48 -6.38
CA LEU A 127 -14.96 13.60 -4.94
C LEU A 127 -13.63 13.33 -4.23
N ILE A 128 -13.35 14.08 -3.18
CA ILE A 128 -12.08 14.01 -2.45
C ILE A 128 -12.34 13.53 -1.02
N GLU A 129 -11.79 12.37 -0.69
CA GLU A 129 -11.75 11.81 0.66
C GLU A 129 -10.35 12.05 1.25
N ASP A 130 -10.25 13.03 2.15
CA ASP A 130 -8.99 13.53 2.71
C ASP A 130 -8.85 13.35 4.23
N GLN A 131 -9.67 12.46 4.82
CA GLN A 131 -9.75 12.24 6.27
C GLN A 131 -9.21 10.87 6.71
N SER A 132 -9.04 9.91 5.79
CA SER A 132 -8.52 8.58 6.13
C SER A 132 -7.08 8.62 6.64
N THR A 133 -6.79 7.92 7.73
CA THR A 133 -5.43 7.89 8.31
C THR A 133 -4.66 6.60 7.99
N ASN A 134 -5.34 5.62 7.39
CA ASN A 134 -4.78 4.33 7.01
C ASN A 134 -5.66 3.64 5.96
N CYS A 135 -5.10 2.60 5.33
CA CYS A 135 -5.77 1.83 4.27
C CYS A 135 -7.09 1.16 4.72
N GLY A 136 -7.23 0.80 6.00
CA GLY A 136 -8.49 0.27 6.52
C GLY A 136 -9.61 1.32 6.53
N ALA A 137 -9.27 2.56 6.89
CA ALA A 137 -10.20 3.68 6.92
C ALA A 137 -10.61 4.19 5.53
N ASN A 138 -9.80 3.95 4.49
CA ASN A 138 -10.10 4.39 3.11
C ASN A 138 -11.48 3.93 2.64
N ALA A 139 -11.82 2.67 2.90
CA ALA A 139 -13.08 2.08 2.46
C ALA A 139 -14.29 2.71 3.19
N SER A 140 -14.24 2.79 4.52
CA SER A 140 -15.35 3.34 5.30
C SER A 140 -15.52 4.84 5.06
N LYS A 141 -14.42 5.59 4.95
CA LYS A 141 -14.47 7.04 4.67
C LYS A 141 -14.92 7.34 3.26
N THR A 142 -14.56 6.52 2.28
CA THR A 142 -15.10 6.63 0.92
C THR A 142 -16.61 6.44 0.92
N ARG A 143 -17.12 5.42 1.63
CA ARG A 143 -18.57 5.20 1.75
C ARG A 143 -19.27 6.38 2.41
N GLU A 144 -18.76 6.87 3.55
CA GLU A 144 -19.29 8.06 4.23
C GLU A 144 -19.31 9.29 3.30
N LEU A 145 -18.27 9.47 2.49
CA LEU A 145 -18.17 10.58 1.54
C LEU A 145 -19.23 10.48 0.44
N LEU A 146 -19.44 9.30 -0.13
CA LEU A 146 -20.46 9.07 -1.15
C LEU A 146 -21.86 9.38 -0.60
N GLU A 147 -22.19 8.87 0.59
CA GLU A 147 -23.45 9.11 1.29
C GLU A 147 -23.67 10.61 1.57
N LYS A 148 -22.65 11.29 2.13
CA LYS A 148 -22.69 12.73 2.42
C LYS A 148 -22.92 13.59 1.17
N ASN A 149 -22.46 13.15 0.01
CA ASN A 149 -22.61 13.85 -1.27
C ASN A 149 -23.87 13.48 -2.04
N GLY A 150 -24.78 12.70 -1.43
CA GLY A 150 -26.02 12.24 -2.05
C GLY A 150 -25.78 11.33 -3.26
N ILE A 151 -24.67 10.59 -3.27
CA ILE A 151 -24.43 9.55 -4.27
C ILE A 151 -25.18 8.29 -3.82
N GLU A 152 -26.04 7.78 -4.67
CA GLU A 152 -26.67 6.47 -4.44
C GLU A 152 -25.60 5.39 -4.30
N THR A 153 -25.88 4.37 -3.48
CA THR A 153 -24.97 3.24 -3.31
C THR A 153 -24.62 2.62 -4.67
N PRO A 154 -23.33 2.61 -5.08
CA PRO A 154 -22.93 2.06 -6.37
C PRO A 154 -23.30 0.58 -6.49
N LYS A 155 -23.63 0.12 -7.71
CA LYS A 155 -23.76 -1.32 -8.00
C LYS A 155 -22.45 -1.90 -8.51
N SER A 156 -21.56 -1.06 -9.05
CA SER A 156 -20.21 -1.45 -9.48
C SER A 156 -19.17 -0.44 -9.02
N MET A 157 -18.07 -0.95 -8.47
CA MET A 157 -16.94 -0.16 -8.01
C MET A 157 -15.64 -0.76 -8.49
N ILE A 158 -14.80 0.07 -9.11
CA ILE A 158 -13.41 -0.28 -9.40
C ILE A 158 -12.52 0.41 -8.37
N VAL A 159 -11.64 -0.37 -7.75
CA VAL A 159 -10.61 0.13 -6.84
C VAL A 159 -9.28 0.13 -7.58
N VAL A 160 -8.66 1.31 -7.65
CA VAL A 160 -7.28 1.50 -8.11
C VAL A 160 -6.44 1.83 -6.88
N GLN A 161 -5.38 1.08 -6.65
CA GLN A 161 -4.53 1.18 -5.46
C GLN A 161 -3.12 0.71 -5.79
N ASP A 162 -2.12 1.14 -5.00
CA ASP A 162 -0.79 0.52 -4.99
C ASP A 162 -0.88 -1.01 -5.17
N PRO A 163 -0.24 -1.61 -6.20
CA PRO A 163 -0.36 -3.03 -6.49
C PRO A 163 -0.01 -3.93 -5.29
N THR A 164 0.88 -3.49 -4.38
CA THR A 164 1.21 -4.27 -3.19
C THR A 164 0.06 -4.36 -2.19
N MET A 165 -0.87 -3.41 -2.18
CA MET A 165 -1.97 -3.30 -1.21
C MET A 165 -3.36 -3.50 -1.84
N ALA A 166 -3.44 -3.79 -3.14
CA ALA A 166 -4.69 -3.79 -3.89
C ALA A 166 -5.68 -4.85 -3.35
N LEU A 167 -5.24 -6.11 -3.17
CA LEU A 167 -6.07 -7.19 -2.65
C LEU A 167 -6.67 -6.85 -1.27
N ARG A 168 -5.84 -6.38 -0.33
CA ARG A 168 -6.30 -6.01 1.01
C ARG A 168 -7.27 -4.84 0.96
N THR A 169 -7.05 -3.89 0.06
CA THR A 169 -7.94 -2.75 -0.12
C THR A 169 -9.29 -3.20 -0.65
N VAL A 170 -9.34 -4.03 -1.69
CA VAL A 170 -10.60 -4.61 -2.20
C VAL A 170 -11.33 -5.39 -1.11
N ALA A 171 -10.63 -6.23 -0.35
CA ALA A 171 -11.23 -6.99 0.75
C ALA A 171 -11.80 -6.09 1.86
N SER A 172 -11.19 -4.92 2.09
CA SER A 172 -11.71 -3.89 3.01
C SER A 172 -12.98 -3.22 2.47
N PHE A 173 -13.01 -2.87 1.18
CA PHE A 173 -14.23 -2.36 0.54
C PHE A 173 -15.36 -3.40 0.57
N GLN A 174 -15.08 -4.66 0.25
CA GLN A 174 -16.06 -5.74 0.37
C GLN A 174 -16.61 -5.86 1.79
N LYS A 175 -15.76 -5.71 2.81
CA LYS A 175 -16.19 -5.72 4.21
C LYS A 175 -17.12 -4.55 4.55
N VAL A 176 -16.78 -3.35 4.10
CA VAL A 176 -17.59 -2.13 4.32
C VAL A 176 -18.96 -2.22 3.65
N TYR A 177 -19.06 -2.93 2.52
CA TYR A 177 -20.30 -3.13 1.78
C TYR A 177 -20.90 -4.54 1.99
N GLU A 178 -20.54 -5.23 3.06
CA GLU A 178 -21.11 -6.53 3.40
C GLU A 178 -22.65 -6.41 3.56
N GLY A 179 -23.40 -7.29 2.90
CA GLY A 179 -24.86 -7.24 2.84
C GLY A 179 -25.44 -6.27 1.80
N VAL A 180 -24.61 -5.59 1.01
CA VAL A 180 -25.01 -4.78 -0.13
C VAL A 180 -24.68 -5.52 -1.43
N GLU A 181 -25.62 -5.57 -2.38
CA GLU A 181 -25.38 -6.13 -3.71
C GLU A 181 -24.52 -5.16 -4.55
N MET A 182 -23.20 -5.35 -4.52
CA MET A 182 -22.24 -4.52 -5.25
C MET A 182 -21.09 -5.37 -5.81
N ASP A 183 -20.73 -5.14 -7.09
CA ASP A 183 -19.55 -5.73 -7.74
C ASP A 183 -18.32 -4.84 -7.48
N ILE A 184 -17.35 -5.33 -6.71
CA ILE A 184 -16.12 -4.59 -6.37
C ILE A 184 -14.95 -5.31 -6.98
N ARG A 185 -14.20 -4.62 -7.84
CA ARG A 185 -13.05 -5.19 -8.55
C ARG A 185 -11.80 -4.33 -8.44
N SER A 186 -10.64 -4.97 -8.41
CA SER A 186 -9.35 -4.29 -8.55
C SER A 186 -9.00 -4.05 -10.02
N ALA A 187 -8.57 -2.83 -10.33
CA ALA A 187 -7.88 -2.47 -11.56
C ALA A 187 -6.51 -1.88 -11.19
N PRO A 188 -5.45 -2.70 -11.14
CA PRO A 188 -4.15 -2.26 -10.64
C PRO A 188 -3.36 -1.39 -11.63
N ILE A 189 -3.83 -1.27 -12.88
CA ILE A 189 -3.16 -0.63 -14.02
C ILE A 189 -1.93 -1.42 -14.52
N PHE A 190 -1.13 -1.95 -13.61
CA PHE A 190 0.02 -2.81 -13.95
C PHE A 190 0.28 -3.84 -12.85
N VAL A 191 1.03 -4.90 -13.19
CA VAL A 191 1.52 -5.89 -12.24
C VAL A 191 3.04 -5.72 -12.12
N PRO A 192 3.60 -5.46 -10.92
CA PRO A 192 5.05 -5.43 -10.75
C PRO A 192 5.63 -6.82 -11.00
N VAL A 193 6.62 -6.89 -11.88
CA VAL A 193 7.33 -8.13 -12.20
C VAL A 193 8.82 -7.90 -12.00
N THR A 194 9.49 -8.92 -11.48
CA THR A 194 10.94 -8.97 -11.35
C THR A 194 11.52 -10.08 -12.22
N ARG A 195 12.73 -9.88 -12.70
CA ARG A 195 13.49 -10.87 -13.49
C ARG A 195 14.94 -10.93 -13.02
N VAL A 196 15.64 -11.96 -13.48
CA VAL A 196 17.09 -12.07 -13.28
C VAL A 196 17.80 -11.31 -14.40
N GLY A 197 18.53 -10.27 -14.03
CA GLY A 197 19.34 -9.45 -14.93
C GLY A 197 20.57 -10.20 -15.45
N GLN A 198 21.29 -9.57 -16.40
CA GLN A 198 22.45 -10.20 -17.06
C GLN A 198 23.60 -10.53 -16.09
N GLU A 199 23.74 -9.78 -14.99
CA GLU A 199 24.76 -10.01 -13.97
C GLU A 199 24.26 -10.90 -12.83
N GLY A 200 23.08 -11.51 -12.96
CA GLY A 200 22.53 -12.47 -12.02
C GLY A 200 21.81 -11.88 -10.79
N GLN A 201 21.51 -10.58 -10.81
CA GLN A 201 20.74 -9.86 -9.79
C GLN A 201 19.24 -9.82 -10.12
N VAL A 202 18.38 -9.74 -9.09
CA VAL A 202 16.96 -9.45 -9.30
C VAL A 202 16.77 -7.98 -9.66
N GLU A 203 16.13 -7.73 -10.80
CA GLU A 203 15.81 -6.40 -11.31
C GLU A 203 14.32 -6.29 -11.69
N TRP A 204 13.85 -5.05 -11.81
CA TRP A 204 12.49 -4.79 -12.30
C TRP A 204 12.38 -5.19 -13.77
N ASP A 205 11.31 -5.87 -14.11
CA ASP A 205 10.92 -6.08 -15.50
C ASP A 205 9.87 -5.04 -15.91
N THR A 206 10.31 -4.04 -16.65
CA THR A 206 9.46 -2.95 -17.14
C THR A 206 9.21 -3.05 -18.65
N SER A 207 9.50 -4.19 -19.28
CA SER A 207 9.37 -4.32 -20.76
C SER A 207 7.93 -4.12 -21.25
N ASP A 208 6.96 -4.53 -20.43
CA ASP A 208 5.56 -4.62 -20.83
C ASP A 208 4.73 -3.43 -20.30
N VAL A 209 5.36 -2.48 -19.63
CA VAL A 209 4.70 -1.35 -18.98
C VAL A 209 5.44 -0.06 -19.32
N GLY A 210 4.71 1.01 -19.65
CA GLY A 210 5.28 2.33 -19.96
C GLY A 210 5.84 3.07 -18.73
N ILE A 211 6.34 2.33 -17.73
CA ILE A 211 6.78 2.82 -16.44
C ILE A 211 8.30 2.83 -16.42
N THR A 212 8.90 3.95 -16.01
CA THR A 212 10.34 3.99 -15.75
C THR A 212 10.63 3.48 -14.34
N ILE A 213 11.80 2.88 -14.13
CA ILE A 213 12.19 2.31 -12.84
C ILE A 213 12.15 3.36 -11.72
N GLU A 214 12.44 4.62 -12.04
CA GLU A 214 12.39 5.75 -11.09
C GLU A 214 10.97 6.09 -10.62
N GLY A 215 9.95 5.64 -11.35
CA GLY A 215 8.54 5.77 -10.99
C GLY A 215 8.02 4.64 -10.10
N LEU A 216 8.83 3.60 -9.86
CA LEU A 216 8.52 2.48 -8.98
C LEU A 216 9.07 2.71 -7.57
N TRP A 217 8.77 1.77 -6.66
CA TRP A 217 9.36 1.76 -5.33
C TRP A 217 10.87 1.50 -5.38
N GLU A 218 11.57 2.02 -4.38
CA GLU A 218 12.86 1.44 -3.99
C GLU A 218 12.67 -0.06 -3.70
N LYS A 219 13.61 -0.89 -4.14
CA LYS A 219 13.45 -2.36 -4.11
C LYS A 219 13.17 -2.85 -2.70
N GLU A 220 13.94 -2.39 -1.72
CA GLU A 220 13.82 -2.74 -0.31
C GLU A 220 12.42 -2.41 0.22
N ARG A 221 11.87 -1.25 -0.16
CA ARG A 221 10.52 -0.85 0.22
C ARG A 221 9.47 -1.77 -0.39
N PHE A 222 9.62 -2.15 -1.66
CA PHE A 222 8.72 -3.10 -2.30
C PHE A 222 8.72 -4.45 -1.58
N TYR A 223 9.90 -4.98 -1.24
CA TYR A 223 10.02 -6.21 -0.46
C TYR A 223 9.33 -6.10 0.90
N ASP A 224 9.57 -5.02 1.65
CA ASP A 224 8.92 -4.78 2.94
C ASP A 224 7.38 -4.73 2.81
N LEU A 225 6.86 -4.12 1.74
CA LEU A 225 5.43 -4.06 1.46
C LEU A 225 4.86 -5.46 1.20
N ILE A 226 5.36 -6.19 0.19
CA ILE A 226 4.78 -7.50 -0.17
C ILE A 226 4.91 -8.52 0.96
N MET A 227 6.02 -8.48 1.71
CA MET A 227 6.25 -9.37 2.85
C MET A 227 5.33 -9.05 4.03
N GLY A 228 4.98 -7.77 4.22
CA GLY A 228 4.07 -7.33 5.26
C GLY A 228 2.59 -7.57 4.96
N GLU A 229 2.22 -7.73 3.69
CA GLU A 229 0.81 -7.89 3.28
C GLU A 229 0.29 -9.32 3.45
N VAL A 230 1.10 -10.34 3.17
CA VAL A 230 0.66 -11.75 3.31
C VAL A 230 0.19 -12.06 4.74
N PRO A 231 0.92 -11.73 5.83
CA PRO A 231 0.43 -11.95 7.19
C PRO A 231 -0.84 -11.17 7.53
N ARG A 232 -1.05 -10.00 6.93
CA ARG A 232 -2.28 -9.22 7.13
C ARG A 232 -3.47 -9.88 6.44
N LEU A 233 -3.26 -10.50 5.29
CA LEU A 233 -4.33 -11.16 4.52
C LEU A 233 -4.74 -12.51 5.08
N ARG A 234 -3.87 -13.19 5.84
CA ARG A 234 -4.20 -14.46 6.48
C ARG A 234 -5.46 -14.33 7.33
N ASP A 235 -6.32 -15.33 7.25
CA ASP A 235 -7.49 -15.43 8.11
C ASP A 235 -7.17 -16.38 9.28
N ASP A 236 -6.29 -15.90 10.16
CA ASP A 236 -5.91 -16.51 11.43
C ASP A 236 -6.04 -15.49 12.57
N THR A 237 -5.60 -15.81 13.78
CA THR A 237 -5.76 -14.94 14.95
C THR A 237 -5.00 -13.61 14.87
N GLU A 238 -3.95 -13.53 14.04
CA GLU A 238 -3.09 -12.34 13.91
C GLU A 238 -3.42 -11.51 12.67
N GLY A 239 -4.01 -12.14 11.66
CA GLY A 239 -4.38 -11.52 10.40
C GLY A 239 -5.64 -10.66 10.47
N TYR A 240 -5.99 -10.05 9.34
CA TYR A 240 -7.05 -9.02 9.29
C TYR A 240 -8.42 -9.60 8.95
N GLY A 241 -8.50 -10.89 8.61
CA GLY A 241 -9.75 -11.58 8.33
C GLY A 241 -10.64 -11.79 9.56
N PRO A 242 -11.83 -12.40 9.37
CA PRO A 242 -12.81 -12.65 10.43
C PRO A 242 -12.31 -13.44 11.64
N LYS A 243 -11.30 -14.32 11.49
CA LYS A 243 -10.72 -15.09 12.60
C LYS A 243 -9.70 -14.31 13.43
N GLY A 244 -9.30 -13.13 12.97
CA GLY A 244 -8.34 -12.25 13.63
C GLY A 244 -8.98 -10.89 13.93
N LYS A 245 -8.47 -9.84 13.27
CA LYS A 245 -8.87 -8.46 13.55
C LYS A 245 -10.21 -8.04 12.94
N GLY A 246 -10.76 -8.81 12.00
CA GLY A 246 -12.06 -8.54 11.38
C GLY A 246 -12.14 -7.26 10.54
N PHE A 247 -10.99 -6.77 10.05
CA PHE A 247 -10.91 -5.55 9.24
C PHE A 247 -11.23 -5.78 7.76
N ILE A 248 -11.07 -7.00 7.27
CA ILE A 248 -11.36 -7.40 5.88
C ILE A 248 -12.24 -8.65 5.87
N VAL A 249 -12.85 -8.94 4.73
CA VAL A 249 -13.48 -10.26 4.49
C VAL A 249 -12.41 -11.36 4.48
N HIS A 250 -12.86 -12.61 4.57
CA HIS A 250 -11.97 -13.76 4.37
C HIS A 250 -11.28 -13.67 3.00
N VAL A 251 -9.99 -14.00 2.95
CA VAL A 251 -9.19 -14.06 1.73
C VAL A 251 -8.51 -15.43 1.66
N ASP A 252 -8.76 -16.16 0.57
CA ASP A 252 -8.06 -17.39 0.27
C ASP A 252 -6.64 -17.08 -0.25
N ILE A 253 -5.61 -17.45 0.52
CA ILE A 253 -4.21 -17.37 0.09
C ILE A 253 -3.80 -18.75 -0.46
N PRO A 254 -3.39 -18.85 -1.74
CA PRO A 254 -2.93 -20.13 -2.30
C PRO A 254 -1.70 -20.66 -1.55
N GLY A 255 -1.64 -21.99 -1.35
CA GLY A 255 -0.52 -22.63 -0.65
C GLY A 255 0.85 -22.34 -1.28
N GLU A 256 0.91 -22.21 -2.61
CA GLU A 256 2.12 -21.84 -3.35
C GLU A 256 2.63 -20.43 -2.96
N VAL A 257 1.72 -19.49 -2.67
CA VAL A 257 2.06 -18.14 -2.22
C VAL A 257 2.55 -18.15 -0.77
N GLU A 258 1.94 -18.98 0.09
CA GLU A 258 2.44 -19.21 1.45
C GLU A 258 3.84 -19.81 1.45
N ASP A 259 4.07 -20.82 0.64
CA ASP A 259 5.38 -21.47 0.50
C ASP A 259 6.43 -20.48 -0.02
N ALA A 260 6.09 -19.64 -1.02
CA ALA A 260 6.93 -18.57 -1.52
C ALA A 260 7.26 -17.55 -0.41
N TRP A 261 6.25 -17.08 0.32
CA TRP A 261 6.45 -16.15 1.43
C TRP A 261 7.38 -16.74 2.50
N GLN A 262 7.21 -18.02 2.87
CA GLN A 262 8.09 -18.69 3.84
C GLN A 262 9.54 -18.80 3.36
N ARG A 263 9.77 -19.06 2.06
CA ARG A 263 11.12 -19.06 1.47
C ARG A 263 11.76 -17.67 1.52
N LEU A 264 10.98 -16.62 1.24
CA LEU A 264 11.43 -15.23 1.32
C LEU A 264 11.81 -14.84 2.76
N VAL A 265 10.98 -15.17 3.76
CA VAL A 265 11.30 -14.92 5.18
C VAL A 265 12.62 -15.58 5.59
N LYS A 266 12.85 -16.83 5.19
CA LYS A 266 14.09 -17.56 5.50
C LYS A 266 15.30 -16.89 4.85
N THR A 267 15.17 -16.43 3.61
CA THR A 267 16.23 -15.73 2.88
C THR A 267 16.59 -14.39 3.55
N SER A 268 15.58 -13.59 3.93
CA SER A 268 15.79 -12.33 4.63
C SER A 268 16.42 -12.51 6.02
N ASN A 269 16.01 -13.54 6.76
CA ASN A 269 16.59 -13.84 8.08
C ASN A 269 18.01 -14.43 7.98
N GLY A 270 18.31 -15.20 6.92
CA GLY A 270 19.66 -15.71 6.64
C GLY A 270 20.64 -14.60 6.22
N GLN A 271 20.15 -13.53 5.59
CA GLN A 271 20.94 -12.31 5.34
C GLN A 271 21.09 -11.44 6.59
N ALA A 272 20.11 -11.44 7.51
CA ALA A 272 20.19 -10.71 8.79
C ALA A 272 21.27 -11.26 9.75
N THR A 273 21.74 -12.50 9.56
CA THR A 273 22.93 -13.03 10.25
C THR A 273 24.26 -12.39 9.81
N LEU A 274 24.25 -11.45 8.84
CA LEU A 274 25.43 -10.70 8.39
C LEU A 274 25.34 -9.17 8.54
N SER A 275 24.34 -8.61 9.23
CA SER A 275 24.46 -7.24 9.76
C SER A 275 23.59 -6.99 11.01
N PRO A 276 24.19 -6.78 12.19
CA PRO A 276 23.47 -6.39 13.42
C PRO A 276 22.72 -5.05 13.33
N ASP A 277 22.93 -4.26 12.28
CA ASP A 277 22.45 -2.88 12.16
C ASP A 277 21.00 -2.74 11.66
N LEU A 278 20.39 -3.79 11.09
CA LEU A 278 18.99 -3.72 10.60
C LEU A 278 17.96 -3.90 11.72
N LEU A 279 18.27 -4.71 12.74
CA LEU A 279 17.39 -4.95 13.89
C LEU A 279 17.35 -3.75 14.84
N SER A 280 18.46 -3.00 14.95
CA SER A 280 18.52 -1.80 15.79
C SER A 280 17.65 -0.66 15.22
N LYS A 281 17.61 -0.51 13.89
CA LYS A 281 16.78 0.50 13.21
C LYS A 281 15.27 0.25 13.39
N ARG A 282 14.83 -1.00 13.23
CA ARG A 282 13.42 -1.40 13.47
C ARG A 282 12.96 -1.15 14.91
N PHE A 283 13.85 -1.21 15.89
CA PHE A 283 13.54 -0.93 17.29
C PHE A 283 13.53 0.57 17.62
N VAL A 284 14.46 1.35 17.05
CA VAL A 284 14.52 2.81 17.22
C VAL A 284 13.29 3.51 16.63
N ASP A 285 12.83 3.07 15.45
CA ASP A 285 11.65 3.66 14.80
C ASP A 285 10.33 3.31 15.55
N MET A 286 10.28 2.14 16.18
CA MET A 286 9.15 1.71 17.03
C MET A 286 9.09 2.48 18.36
N VAL A 287 10.25 2.82 18.95
CA VAL A 287 10.32 3.61 20.19
C VAL A 287 10.06 5.10 19.92
N ALA A 288 10.50 5.63 18.76
CA ALA A 288 10.23 7.01 18.36
C ALA A 288 8.72 7.28 18.16
N THR A 289 7.97 6.29 17.65
CA THR A 289 6.51 6.38 17.47
C THR A 289 5.73 6.36 18.78
N THR A 290 6.26 5.77 19.86
CA THR A 290 5.60 5.79 21.18
C THR A 290 5.83 7.11 21.93
N SER A 291 6.91 7.85 21.64
CA SER A 291 7.20 9.13 22.28
C SER A 291 6.31 10.29 21.81
N HIS A 292 5.59 10.13 20.68
CA HIS A 292 4.65 11.14 20.19
C HIS A 292 3.27 11.11 20.87
N TYR A 293 3.02 10.15 21.78
CA TYR A 293 1.76 9.99 22.49
C TYR A 293 1.83 10.29 24.00
N LEU A 294 2.94 10.82 24.51
CA LEU A 294 3.03 11.30 25.90
C LEU A 294 2.70 12.80 25.96
N PRO A 295 1.86 13.25 26.91
CA PRO A 295 1.59 14.67 27.09
C PRO A 295 2.90 15.40 27.43
N GLN A 296 3.18 16.49 26.70
CA GLN A 296 4.38 17.31 26.89
C GLN A 296 4.39 17.90 28.30
N SER A 297 5.14 17.29 29.23
CA SER A 297 5.47 17.91 30.50
C SER A 297 6.64 18.88 30.30
N THR A 298 6.47 20.13 30.74
CA THR A 298 7.38 21.26 30.54
C THR A 298 8.61 21.26 31.46
N THR A 299 9.38 20.16 31.49
CA THR A 299 10.72 20.16 32.10
C THR A 299 11.70 19.28 31.31
N PRO A 300 12.91 19.77 30.98
CA PRO A 300 13.88 18.98 30.24
C PRO A 300 14.46 17.86 31.13
N LEU A 301 14.32 16.60 30.69
CA LEU A 301 14.90 15.44 31.38
C LEU A 301 16.42 15.40 31.16
N CYS A 302 17.17 15.27 32.26
CA CYS A 302 18.62 15.14 32.28
C CYS A 302 19.08 13.87 31.52
N PRO A 303 20.19 13.91 30.74
CA PRO A 303 20.68 12.78 29.94
C PRO A 303 20.87 11.46 30.73
N GLN A 304 21.13 11.53 32.03
CA GLN A 304 21.29 10.35 32.90
C GLN A 304 19.98 9.58 33.14
N HIS A 305 18.81 10.24 33.06
CA HIS A 305 17.50 9.59 33.20
C HIS A 305 17.08 8.83 31.94
N ILE A 306 17.46 9.31 30.75
CA ILE A 306 17.17 8.63 29.47
C ILE A 306 17.93 7.30 29.40
N THR A 307 19.19 7.30 29.81
CA THR A 307 20.02 6.08 29.86
C THR A 307 19.43 5.06 30.85
N HIS A 308 18.90 5.51 32.00
CA HIS A 308 18.25 4.61 32.97
C HIS A 308 16.96 4.00 32.43
N ILE A 309 16.13 4.76 31.71
CA ILE A 309 14.89 4.24 31.10
C ILE A 309 15.24 3.19 30.02
N ILE A 310 16.19 3.48 29.14
CA ILE A 310 16.60 2.55 28.08
C ILE A 310 17.15 1.23 28.68
N ILE A 311 17.97 1.32 29.73
CA ILE A 311 18.51 0.14 30.42
C ILE A 311 17.40 -0.66 31.10
N THR A 312 16.45 0.00 31.77
CA THR A 312 15.36 -0.67 32.50
C THR A 312 14.41 -1.41 31.55
N TRP A 313 14.15 -0.86 30.36
CA TRP A 313 13.33 -1.52 29.33
C TRP A 313 14.06 -2.65 28.60
N LYS A 314 15.38 -2.55 28.42
CA LYS A 314 16.21 -3.64 27.89
C LYS A 314 16.20 -4.86 28.83
N TYR A 315 16.27 -4.65 30.15
CA TYR A 315 16.18 -5.73 31.13
C TYR A 315 14.78 -6.35 31.23
N LEU A 316 13.70 -5.57 31.07
CA LEU A 316 12.34 -6.11 31.03
C LEU A 316 12.11 -7.02 29.81
N PHE A 317 12.69 -6.67 28.66
CA PHE A 317 12.56 -7.46 27.43
C PHE A 317 13.32 -8.79 27.51
N GLU A 318 14.54 -8.80 28.08
CA GLU A 318 15.29 -10.04 28.33
C GLU A 318 14.58 -10.96 29.35
N TYR A 319 13.85 -10.40 30.31
CA TYR A 319 13.09 -11.18 31.30
C TYR A 319 11.78 -11.77 30.73
N VAL A 320 11.10 -11.05 29.83
CA VAL A 320 9.79 -11.46 29.28
C VAL A 320 9.91 -12.39 28.07
N VAL A 321 11.00 -12.31 27.29
CA VAL A 321 11.14 -13.07 26.03
C VAL A 321 11.98 -14.34 26.18
N VAL A 322 12.80 -14.49 27.23
CA VAL A 322 13.75 -15.63 27.33
C VAL A 322 13.42 -16.65 28.43
N LYS A 323 12.45 -16.40 29.32
CA LYS A 323 12.03 -17.39 30.32
C LYS A 323 10.54 -17.34 30.65
N LEU A 324 9.72 -17.92 29.78
CA LEU A 324 8.48 -18.56 30.24
C LEU A 324 8.55 -20.04 29.86
N PRO A 325 8.62 -20.97 30.84
CA PRO A 325 8.54 -22.39 30.53
C PRO A 325 7.13 -22.70 30.04
N VAL A 326 7.08 -23.47 28.97
CA VAL A 326 5.89 -24.17 28.49
C VAL A 326 5.25 -24.89 29.69
N TYR A 327 4.00 -24.55 30.00
CA TYR A 327 3.13 -25.41 30.78
C TYR A 327 1.92 -25.74 29.89
N ASP A 328 1.78 -27.03 29.63
CA ASP A 328 0.63 -27.74 29.08
C ASP A 328 0.09 -28.59 30.24
N PRO A 329 -1.22 -28.82 30.46
CA PRO A 329 -2.40 -28.39 29.69
C PRO A 329 -3.32 -27.37 30.40
#